data_AF-A0A967WAY4-F1
#
_entry.id   AF-A0A967WAY4-F1
#
_cell.length_a   1.000
_cell.length_b   1.000
_cell.length_c   1.000
_cell.angle_alpha   90.00
_cell.angle_beta   90.00
_cell.angle_gamma   90.00
#
_symmetry.space_group_name_H-M   'P 1'
#
loop_
_entity.id
_entity.type
_entity.pdbx_description
1 polymer ?
#
loop_
_entity_poly.entity_id
_entity_poly.type
_entity_poly.pdbx_seq_one_letter_code
_entity_poly.pdbx_strand_id
1 'polypeptide(L)'
;WGLAGATDSKTLDAQAGIESAFHILAQGLAGLNLIHDVGYLDGGMVCSAEMLVMGNEVIGMAKRLIQGIRVDVETLARDVI
;
A
#
# COMPACT_ATOMS: atom_id res chain seq x y z
N TRP A 1 -2.92 14.65 -5.13
CA TRP A 1 -2.78 15.01 -3.71
C TRP A 1 -3.81 14.22 -2.93
N GLY A 2 -3.37 13.32 -2.05
CA GLY A 2 -4.27 12.50 -1.22
C GLY A 2 -3.56 11.86 -0.02
N LEU A 3 -4.38 11.33 0.88
CA LEU A 3 -4.01 10.74 2.17
C LEU A 3 -4.09 9.20 2.11
N ALA A 4 -3.04 8.48 2.52
CA ALA A 4 -3.15 7.05 2.80
C ALA A 4 -2.01 6.53 3.69
N GLY A 5 -2.19 5.32 4.22
CA GLY A 5 -1.20 4.68 5.06
C GLY A 5 -1.25 5.09 6.55
N ALA A 6 -2.20 5.97 6.90
CA ALA A 6 -2.60 6.25 8.27
C ALA A 6 -3.76 5.34 8.70
N THR A 7 -3.89 5.14 10.01
CA THR A 7 -4.91 4.30 10.65
C THR A 7 -5.41 4.92 11.96
N ASP A 8 -6.63 4.57 12.34
CA ASP A 8 -7.19 4.94 13.65
C ASP A 8 -6.79 3.98 14.78
N SER A 9 -6.07 2.90 14.45
CA SER A 9 -5.53 1.99 15.46
C SER A 9 -4.49 2.70 16.34
N LYS A 10 -4.48 2.32 17.62
CA LYS A 10 -3.61 2.92 18.65
C LYS A 10 -2.24 2.25 18.69
N THR A 11 -2.12 1.08 18.05
CA THR A 11 -0.93 0.23 18.05
C THR A 11 -0.75 -0.44 16.70
N LEU A 12 0.42 -1.01 16.44
CA LEU A 12 0.63 -1.82 15.25
C LEU A 12 -0.06 -3.18 15.40
N ASP A 13 -1.27 -3.28 14.88
CA ASP A 13 -2.10 -4.47 14.93
C ASP A 13 -2.77 -4.79 13.58
N ALA A 14 -3.71 -5.74 13.58
CA ALA A 14 -4.42 -6.13 12.38
C ALA A 14 -5.26 -5.01 11.79
N GLN A 15 -5.86 -4.13 12.62
CA GLN A 15 -6.62 -2.98 12.15
C GLN A 15 -5.69 -2.00 11.42
N ALA A 16 -4.52 -1.71 12.01
CA ALA A 16 -3.50 -0.85 11.40
C ALA A 16 -3.08 -1.35 10.01
N GLY A 17 -2.80 -2.65 9.90
CA GLY A 17 -2.41 -3.27 8.62
C GLY A 17 -3.52 -3.21 7.57
N ILE A 18 -4.75 -3.57 7.93
CA ILE A 18 -5.88 -3.62 6.99
C ILE A 18 -6.23 -2.21 6.49
N GLU A 19 -6.41 -1.24 7.39
CA GLU A 19 -6.79 0.13 7.01
C GLU A 19 -5.73 0.76 6.10
N SER A 20 -4.45 0.63 6.48
CA SER A 20 -3.33 1.14 5.70
C SER A 20 -3.26 0.51 4.31
N ALA A 21 -3.40 -0.82 4.22
CA ALA A 21 -3.36 -1.54 2.94
C ALA A 21 -4.49 -1.15 1.99
N PHE A 22 -5.72 -1.07 2.47
CA PHE A 22 -6.84 -0.64 1.64
C PHE A 22 -6.71 0.81 1.18
N HIS A 23 -6.30 1.72 2.07
CA HIS A 23 -6.09 3.12 1.70
C HIS A 23 -4.99 3.29 0.64
N ILE A 24 -3.81 2.68 0.86
CA ILE A 24 -2.67 2.81 -0.06
C ILE A 24 -3.05 2.26 -1.44
N LEU A 25 -3.69 1.09 -1.49
CA LEU A 25 -4.11 0.48 -2.75
C LEU A 25 -5.16 1.33 -3.47
N ALA A 26 -6.20 1.79 -2.76
CA ALA A 26 -7.26 2.61 -3.34
C ALA A 26 -6.73 3.91 -3.95
N GLN A 27 -5.85 4.61 -3.23
CA GLN A 27 -5.26 5.87 -3.70
C GLN A 27 -4.27 5.66 -4.84
N GLY A 28 -3.51 4.57 -4.81
CA GLY A 28 -2.64 4.19 -5.92
C GLY A 28 -3.44 3.87 -7.19
N LEU A 29 -4.55 3.12 -7.08
CA LEU A 29 -5.44 2.83 -8.21
C LEU A 29 -6.17 4.06 -8.73
N ALA A 30 -6.43 5.05 -7.87
CA ALA A 30 -6.99 6.34 -8.27
C ALA A 30 -5.99 7.22 -9.07
N GLY A 31 -4.73 6.79 -9.23
CA GLY A 31 -3.73 7.51 -10.05
C GLY A 31 -3.24 8.80 -9.40
N LEU A 32 -3.28 8.91 -8.08
CA LEU A 32 -2.86 10.12 -7.38
C LEU A 32 -1.33 10.30 -7.44
N ASN A 33 -0.92 11.53 -7.71
CA ASN A 33 0.47 11.92 -7.96
C ASN A 33 1.33 12.09 -6.69
N LEU A 34 0.70 12.32 -5.54
CA LEU A 34 1.34 12.41 -4.23
C LEU A 34 0.36 11.88 -3.19
N ILE A 35 0.82 10.86 -2.47
CA ILE A 35 0.15 10.21 -1.36
C ILE A 35 1.04 10.37 -0.13
N HIS A 36 0.50 10.89 0.96
CA HIS A 36 1.22 11.17 2.21
C HIS A 36 0.54 10.51 3.42
N ASP A 37 1.15 10.66 4.61
CA ASP A 37 0.70 10.20 5.94
C ASP A 37 0.90 8.71 6.25
N VAL A 38 1.81 8.08 5.53
CA VAL A 38 2.29 6.73 5.83
C VAL A 38 3.04 6.74 7.16
N GLY A 39 2.67 5.82 8.07
CA GLY A 39 3.33 5.67 9.36
C GLY A 39 2.59 6.32 10.54
N TYR A 40 1.47 6.99 10.29
CA TYR A 40 0.65 7.54 11.37
C TYR A 40 -0.32 6.51 11.95
N LEU A 41 -0.45 6.56 13.28
CA LEU A 41 -1.41 5.85 14.12
C LEU A 41 -2.33 6.89 14.81
N ASP A 42 -3.38 6.39 15.46
CA ASP A 42 -4.33 7.17 16.24
C ASP A 42 -4.85 8.42 15.52
N GLY A 43 -5.31 8.24 14.27
CA GLY A 43 -5.91 9.33 13.49
C GLY A 43 -4.93 10.47 13.15
N GLY A 44 -3.62 10.17 13.06
CA GLY A 44 -2.59 11.17 12.78
C GLY A 44 -1.89 11.73 14.01
N MET A 45 -2.30 11.35 15.22
CA MET A 45 -1.75 11.91 16.46
C MET A 45 -0.43 11.25 16.88
N VAL A 46 -0.09 10.08 16.32
CA VAL A 46 1.11 9.33 16.67
C VAL A 46 1.89 8.97 15.41
N CYS A 47 3.18 9.26 15.39
CA CYS A 47 4.10 8.76 14.36
C CYS A 47 4.83 7.53 14.90
N SER A 48 4.77 6.40 14.18
CA SER A 48 5.44 5.15 14.54
C SER A 48 6.41 4.71 13.44
N ALA A 49 7.64 4.40 13.84
CA ALA A 49 8.66 3.87 12.94
C ALA A 49 8.29 2.48 12.41
N GLU A 50 7.69 1.64 13.26
CA GLU A 50 7.22 0.31 12.92
C GLU A 50 6.07 0.36 11.89
N MET A 51 5.14 1.30 12.08
CA MET A 51 4.05 1.54 11.12
C MET A 51 4.60 2.08 9.79
N LEU A 52 5.65 2.91 9.81
CA LEU A 52 6.30 3.39 8.59
C LEU A 52 6.95 2.24 7.80
N VAL A 53 7.59 1.29 8.48
CA VAL A 53 8.16 0.08 7.85
C VAL A 53 7.06 -0.79 7.24
N MET A 54 5.96 -1.03 7.97
CA MET A 54 4.80 -1.76 7.44
C MET A 54 4.22 -1.05 6.21
N GLY A 55 4.02 0.27 6.29
CA GLY A 55 3.53 1.08 5.19
C GLY A 55 4.42 1.00 3.95
N ASN A 56 5.75 0.97 4.11
CA ASN A 56 6.68 0.79 3.01
C ASN A 56 6.49 -0.56 2.28
N GLU A 57 6.30 -1.65 3.03
CA GLU A 57 6.03 -2.97 2.44
C GLU A 57 4.70 -2.97 1.67
N VAL A 58 3.65 -2.41 2.28
CA VAL A 58 2.33 -2.28 1.65
C VAL A 58 2.39 -1.45 0.36
N ILE A 59 3.18 -0.37 0.33
CA ILE A 59 3.41 0.42 -0.89
C ILE A 59 4.10 -0.42 -1.96
N GLY A 60 5.06 -1.26 -1.58
CA GLY A 60 5.70 -2.23 -2.48
C GLY A 60 4.68 -3.17 -3.12
N MET A 61 3.80 -3.76 -2.31
CA MET A 61 2.70 -4.62 -2.77
C MET A 61 1.74 -3.88 -3.70
N ALA A 62 1.33 -2.67 -3.32
CA ALA A 62 0.41 -1.85 -4.12
C ALA A 62 1.02 -1.49 -5.48
N LYS A 63 2.30 -1.06 -5.51
CA LYS A 63 3.02 -0.78 -6.77
C LYS A 63 3.10 -2.02 -7.67
N ARG A 64 3.38 -3.19 -7.10
CA ARG A 64 3.42 -4.45 -7.85
C ARG A 64 2.07 -4.78 -8.49
N LEU A 65 0.97 -4.56 -7.76
CA LEU A 65 -0.38 -4.78 -8.27
C LEU A 65 -0.73 -3.77 -9.37
N ILE A 66 -0.48 -2.48 -9.15
CA ILE A 66 -0.78 -1.40 -10.09
C ILE A 66 0.00 -1.53 -11.40
N GLN A 67 1.21 -2.09 -11.38
CA GLN A 67 1.98 -2.38 -12.59
C GLN A 67 1.23 -3.30 -13.58
N GLY A 68 0.24 -4.06 -13.09
CA GLY A 68 -0.53 -4.99 -13.90
C GLY A 68 0.26 -6.23 -14.33
N ILE A 69 -0.33 -6.98 -15.25
CA ILE A 69 0.25 -8.22 -15.78
C ILE A 69 0.86 -7.91 -17.14
N ARG A 70 2.15 -8.20 -17.30
CA ARG A 70 2.84 -8.13 -18.60
C ARG A 70 2.35 -9.29 -19.46
N VAL A 71 1.81 -9.00 -20.64
CA VAL A 71 1.31 -10.01 -21.59
C VAL A 71 2.13 -9.94 -22.87
N ASP A 72 2.99 -10.93 -23.08
CA ASP A 72 3.82 -11.12 -24.26
C ASP A 72 4.06 -12.62 -24.52
N VAL A 73 4.80 -12.96 -25.58
CA VAL A 73 5.06 -14.35 -25.97
C VAL A 73 5.75 -15.15 -24.86
N GLU A 74 6.66 -14.53 -24.11
CA GLU A 74 7.36 -15.17 -22.99
C GLU A 74 6.44 -15.38 -21.80
N THR A 75 5.67 -14.35 -21.40
CA THR A 75 4.79 -14.43 -20.22
C THR A 75 3.53 -15.26 -20.44
N LEU A 76 3.17 -15.55 -21.70
CA LEU A 76 2.16 -16.54 -22.05
C LEU A 76 2.64 -17.99 -21.83
N ALA A 77 3.96 -18.22 -21.81
CA ALA A 77 4.59 -19.51 -21.46
C ALA A 77 4.07 -20.74 -22.23
N ARG A 78 3.70 -20.58 -23.51
CA ARG A 78 3.13 -21.65 -24.34
C ARG A 78 4.06 -22.85 -24.54
N ASP A 79 5.37 -22.66 -24.51
CA ASP A 79 6.33 -23.74 -24.72
C ASP A 79 6.59 -24.58 -23.44
N VAL A 80 6.04 -24.17 -22.29
CA VAL A 80 6.17 -24.86 -21.00
C VAL A 80 4.94 -25.75 -20.69
N ILE A 81 3.79 -25.46 -21.30
CA ILE A 81 2.52 -26.20 -21.15
C ILE A 81 2.26 -27.03 -22.40
#